data_AF-A0A5J5L905-F1
#
_entry.id   AF-A0A5J5L905-F1
#
_cell.length_a   1.000
_cell.length_b   1.000
_cell.length_c   1.000
_cell.angle_alpha   90.00
_cell.angle_beta   90.00
_cell.angle_gamma   90.00
#
_symmetry.space_group_name_H-M   'P 1'
#
loop_
_entity.id
_entity.type
_entity.pdbx_description
1 polymer ?
#
loop_
_entity_poly.entity_id
_entity_poly.type
_entity_poly.pdbx_seq_one_letter_code
_entity_poly.pdbx_strand_id
1 'polypeptide(L)'
;MSSDERTGLYVESTIIMTTVRVVSPFVLTFALFVMFHGANSPGGGFQGGVIAGSVVMMLAFAYGIDAAREWLDVRVVAALASGGVLTFAAIGLGTILLGGNFLEYHLYEQFVSHATAYGIELVELGIGGIVASVAIGLFFLLAAGFGHAVDSPEDES
;
A
#
# COMPACT_ATOMS: atom_id res chain seq x y z
N MET A 1 -47.94 6.20 7.46
CA MET A 1 -47.25 4.99 7.95
C MET A 1 -45.80 5.13 7.55
N SER A 2 -44.92 5.10 8.54
CA SER A 2 -43.51 5.50 8.51
C SER A 2 -42.59 4.53 7.80
N SER A 3 -41.70 5.07 6.97
CA SER A 3 -40.40 4.50 6.59
C SER A 3 -39.62 5.63 5.90
N ASP A 4 -39.06 6.62 6.60
CA ASP A 4 -37.76 6.55 7.27
C ASP A 4 -36.89 5.34 6.91
N GLU A 5 -36.67 5.16 5.60
CA GLU A 5 -35.56 4.36 5.10
C GLU A 5 -34.27 5.18 5.27
N ARG A 6 -33.52 4.79 6.30
CA ARG A 6 -32.22 5.32 6.73
C ARG A 6 -31.31 5.65 5.54
N THR A 7 -31.32 6.89 5.09
CA THR A 7 -30.24 7.45 4.28
C THR A 7 -28.97 7.35 5.12
N GLY A 8 -27.97 6.62 4.60
CA GLY A 8 -26.83 6.12 5.36
C GLY A 8 -26.13 7.14 6.25
N LEU A 9 -25.52 6.64 7.32
CA LEU A 9 -24.75 7.33 8.36
C LEU A 9 -23.49 8.09 7.86
N TYR A 10 -23.43 8.51 6.59
CA TYR A 10 -22.41 9.41 6.08
C TYR A 10 -22.87 10.85 6.25
N VAL A 11 -22.46 11.48 7.35
CA VAL A 11 -22.54 12.93 7.49
C VAL A 11 -21.32 13.51 6.80
N GLU A 12 -21.51 14.10 5.63
CA GLU A 12 -20.46 14.86 4.96
C GLU A 12 -19.96 15.97 5.91
N SER A 13 -18.70 15.86 6.33
CA SER A 13 -18.07 16.84 7.19
C SER A 13 -17.06 17.64 6.38
N THR A 14 -17.40 18.89 6.09
CA THR A 14 -16.51 19.84 5.40
C THR A 14 -15.16 19.95 6.10
N ILE A 15 -15.14 19.88 7.44
CA ILE A 15 -13.90 19.94 8.23
C ILE A 15 -13.04 18.70 7.97
N ILE A 16 -13.62 17.50 8.02
CA ILE A 16 -12.87 16.24 7.78
C ILE A 16 -12.36 16.19 6.34
N MET A 17 -13.22 16.45 5.36
CA MET A 17 -12.85 16.44 3.95
C MET A 17 -11.73 17.44 3.65
N THR A 18 -11.83 18.67 4.16
CA THR A 18 -10.81 19.70 3.95
C THR A 18 -9.49 19.31 4.63
N THR A 19 -9.57 18.78 5.85
CA THR A 19 -8.37 18.34 6.60
C THR A 19 -7.66 17.20 5.87
N VAL A 20 -8.39 16.15 5.48
CA VAL A 20 -7.79 15.01 4.76
C VAL A 20 -7.20 15.47 3.42
N ARG A 21 -7.89 16.32 2.65
CA ARG A 21 -7.36 16.85 1.39
C ARG A 21 -6.03 17.57 1.56
N VAL A 22 -5.87 18.35 2.62
CA VAL A 22 -4.64 19.11 2.90
C VAL A 22 -3.56 18.21 3.49
N VAL A 23 -3.90 17.32 4.42
CA VAL A 23 -2.94 16.53 5.19
C VAL A 23 -2.40 15.31 4.43
N SER A 24 -3.24 14.63 3.64
CA SER A 24 -2.86 13.44 2.86
C SER A 24 -1.55 13.56 2.06
N PRO A 25 -1.27 14.64 1.29
CA PRO A 25 0.01 14.76 0.59
C PRO A 25 1.22 14.84 1.53
N PHE A 26 1.08 15.44 2.71
CA PHE A 26 2.16 15.49 3.70
C PHE A 26 2.39 14.13 4.35
N VAL A 27 1.32 13.39 4.66
CA VAL A 27 1.43 12.03 5.21
C VAL A 27 2.07 11.09 4.17
N LEU A 28 1.70 11.21 2.89
CA LEU A 28 2.34 10.43 1.82
C LEU A 28 3.83 10.81 1.65
N THR A 29 4.15 12.10 1.73
CA THR A 29 5.56 12.56 1.67
C THR A 29 6.35 12.02 2.85
N PHE A 30 5.76 12.01 4.05
CA PHE A 30 6.37 11.42 5.23
C PHE A 30 6.57 9.90 5.08
N ALA A 31 5.60 9.19 4.52
CA ALA A 31 5.73 7.76 4.19
C ALA A 31 6.92 7.50 3.27
N LEU A 32 7.06 8.30 2.20
CA LEU A 32 8.20 8.23 1.28
C LEU A 32 9.52 8.53 2.01
N PHE A 33 9.56 9.58 2.83
CA PHE A 33 10.75 9.91 3.63
C PHE A 33 11.18 8.72 4.51
N VAL A 34 10.24 8.08 5.21
CA VAL A 34 10.51 6.90 6.06
C VAL A 34 11.03 5.71 5.23
N MET A 35 10.58 5.53 3.99
CA MET A 35 11.08 4.48 3.11
C MET A 35 12.48 4.78 2.55
N PHE A 36 12.75 6.02 2.16
CA PHE A 36 14.06 6.42 1.62
C PHE A 36 15.17 6.52 2.69
N HIS A 37 14.82 6.50 3.98
CA HIS A 37 15.79 6.65 5.07
C HIS A 37 15.82 5.44 6.02
N GLY A 38 15.22 4.30 5.65
CA GLY A 38 15.17 3.13 6.53
C GLY A 38 16.55 2.49 6.79
N ALA A 39 17.49 2.62 5.86
CA ALA A 39 18.88 2.20 6.07
C ALA A 39 19.61 2.98 7.19
N ASN A 40 19.25 4.25 7.40
CA ASN A 40 20.00 5.18 8.26
C ASN A 40 19.22 5.63 9.50
N SER A 41 17.93 5.29 9.59
CA SER A 41 17.04 5.75 10.66
C SER A 41 16.02 4.67 11.04
N PRO A 42 15.45 4.71 12.27
CA PRO A 42 14.35 3.83 12.62
C PRO A 42 13.18 4.04 11.65
N GLY A 43 12.81 3.00 10.90
CA GLY A 43 11.92 3.19 9.75
C GLY A 43 11.95 2.03 8.76
N GLY A 44 11.78 2.37 7.49
CA GLY A 44 11.93 1.48 6.35
C GLY A 44 10.62 1.13 5.65
N GLY A 45 10.74 0.17 4.72
CA GLY A 45 9.67 -0.20 3.80
C GLY A 45 8.36 -0.56 4.47
N PHE A 46 8.39 -1.40 5.52
CA PHE A 46 7.17 -1.83 6.19
C PHE A 46 6.38 -0.67 6.80
N GLN A 47 7.03 0.13 7.63
CA GLN A 47 6.38 1.24 8.33
C GLN A 47 5.91 2.32 7.33
N GLY A 48 6.75 2.68 6.38
CA GLY A 48 6.39 3.61 5.31
C GLY A 48 5.22 3.11 4.46
N GLY A 49 5.19 1.82 4.12
CA GLY A 49 4.08 1.20 3.41
C GLY A 49 2.76 1.25 4.17
N VAL A 50 2.77 1.00 5.48
CA VAL A 50 1.57 1.14 6.34
C VAL A 50 1.08 2.60 6.34
N ILE A 51 1.99 3.57 6.48
CA ILE A 51 1.63 4.99 6.46
C ILE A 51 1.02 5.36 5.09
N ALA A 52 1.63 4.93 3.98
CA ALA A 52 1.11 5.16 2.63
C ALA A 52 -0.28 4.53 2.43
N GLY A 53 -0.49 3.29 2.89
CA GLY A 53 -1.81 2.64 2.87
C GLY A 53 -2.86 3.40 3.68
N SER A 54 -2.47 3.98 4.82
CA SER A 54 -3.40 4.76 5.67
C SER A 54 -3.89 6.05 4.99
N VAL A 55 -3.12 6.63 4.06
CA VAL A 55 -3.58 7.77 3.24
C VAL A 55 -4.82 7.40 2.43
N VAL A 56 -4.85 6.20 1.85
CA VAL A 56 -6.02 5.69 1.11
C VAL A 56 -7.21 5.50 2.04
N MET A 57 -6.97 4.97 3.25
CA MET A 57 -8.03 4.80 4.26
C MET A 57 -8.60 6.16 4.71
N MET A 58 -7.74 7.16 4.93
CA MET A 58 -8.17 8.53 5.25
C MET A 58 -9.07 9.11 4.15
N LEU A 59 -8.68 8.93 2.89
CA LEU A 59 -9.49 9.36 1.75
C LEU A 59 -10.84 8.62 1.69
N ALA A 60 -10.85 7.30 1.92
CA ALA A 60 -12.06 6.50 1.96
C ALA A 60 -13.01 6.92 3.09
N PHE A 61 -12.49 7.23 4.29
CA PHE A 61 -13.32 7.74 5.39
C PHE A 61 -13.82 9.16 5.16
N ALA A 62 -13.06 10.00 4.45
CA ALA A 62 -13.46 11.38 4.17
C ALA A 62 -14.49 11.49 3.04
N TYR A 63 -14.35 10.68 1.99
CA TYR A 63 -15.12 10.80 0.75
C TYR A 63 -16.05 9.63 0.46
N GLY A 64 -16.07 8.61 1.32
CA GLY A 64 -16.86 7.40 1.16
C GLY A 64 -16.03 6.23 0.60
N ILE A 65 -16.29 5.04 1.12
CA ILE A 65 -15.55 3.81 0.78
C ILE A 65 -15.79 3.41 -0.67
N ASP A 66 -17.03 3.47 -1.15
CA ASP A 66 -17.37 3.08 -2.52
C ASP A 66 -16.73 4.03 -3.55
N ALA A 67 -16.79 5.35 -3.30
CA ALA A 67 -16.14 6.35 -4.14
C ALA A 67 -14.61 6.17 -4.16
N ALA A 68 -13.99 5.88 -3.01
CA ALA A 68 -12.55 5.61 -2.96
C ALA A 68 -12.17 4.30 -3.66
N ARG A 69 -13.03 3.27 -3.60
CA ARG A 69 -12.84 2.01 -4.30
C ARG A 69 -12.91 2.19 -5.82
N GLU A 70 -13.85 2.99 -6.32
CA GLU A 70 -13.97 3.31 -7.74
C GLU A 70 -12.81 4.17 -8.26
N TRP A 71 -12.32 5.10 -7.43
CA TRP A 71 -11.16 5.93 -7.76
C TRP A 71 -9.85 5.13 -7.85
N LEU A 72 -9.75 4.05 -7.06
CA LEU A 72 -8.53 3.29 -6.91
C LEU A 72 -8.43 2.17 -7.96
N ASP A 73 -7.51 2.30 -8.90
CA ASP A 73 -7.26 1.26 -9.90
C ASP A 73 -6.59 0.04 -9.25
N VAL A 74 -7.33 -1.06 -9.15
CA VAL A 74 -6.85 -2.36 -8.64
C VAL A 74 -5.61 -2.84 -9.38
N ARG A 75 -5.44 -2.48 -10.67
CA ARG A 75 -4.24 -2.83 -11.45
C ARG A 75 -3.00 -2.12 -10.91
N VAL A 76 -3.13 -0.88 -10.44
CA VAL A 76 -2.02 -0.14 -9.85
C VAL A 76 -1.61 -0.76 -8.52
N VAL A 77 -2.57 -1.14 -7.67
CA VAL A 77 -2.30 -1.84 -6.41
C VAL A 77 -1.62 -3.19 -6.66
N ALA A 78 -2.14 -3.97 -7.59
CA ALA A 78 -1.54 -5.24 -7.97
C ALA A 78 -0.13 -5.04 -8.54
N ALA A 79 0.07 -4.03 -9.39
CA ALA A 79 1.36 -3.70 -9.97
C ALA A 79 2.38 -3.25 -8.91
N LEU A 80 1.97 -2.47 -7.91
CA LEU A 80 2.83 -2.09 -6.78
C LEU A 80 3.25 -3.32 -5.97
N ALA A 81 2.32 -4.22 -5.65
CA ALA A 81 2.63 -5.46 -4.95
C ALA A 81 3.58 -6.35 -5.76
N SER A 82 3.23 -6.68 -7.01
CA SER A 82 4.04 -7.53 -7.86
C SER A 82 5.39 -6.88 -8.18
N GLY A 83 5.41 -5.57 -8.44
CA GLY A 83 6.62 -4.81 -8.73
C GLY A 83 7.58 -4.79 -7.55
N GLY A 84 7.06 -4.64 -6.32
CA GLY A 84 7.86 -4.76 -5.11
C GLY A 84 8.47 -6.15 -4.94
N VAL A 85 7.69 -7.22 -5.17
CA VAL A 85 8.18 -8.61 -5.08
C VAL A 85 9.25 -8.86 -6.13
N LEU A 86 9.01 -8.43 -7.38
CA LEU A 86 9.96 -8.57 -8.47
C LEU A 86 11.24 -7.78 -8.21
N THR A 87 11.15 -6.58 -7.64
CA THR A 87 12.32 -5.75 -7.29
C THR A 87 13.16 -6.44 -6.22
N PHE A 88 12.53 -6.92 -5.14
CA PHE A 88 13.20 -7.65 -4.07
C PHE A 88 13.89 -8.92 -4.60
N ALA A 89 13.17 -9.71 -5.40
CA ALA A 89 13.70 -10.93 -5.99
C ALA A 89 14.83 -10.64 -6.98
N ALA A 90 14.69 -9.63 -7.86
CA ALA A 90 15.70 -9.29 -8.84
C ALA A 90 17.01 -8.83 -8.19
N ILE A 91 16.93 -7.97 -7.17
CA ILE A 91 18.12 -7.48 -6.46
C ILE A 91 18.82 -8.62 -5.74
N GLY A 92 18.08 -9.45 -5.00
CA GLY A 92 18.66 -10.54 -4.23
C GLY A 92 19.12 -11.73 -5.08
N LEU A 93 18.43 -12.06 -6.16
CA LEU A 93 18.88 -13.11 -7.09
C LEU A 93 20.03 -12.64 -7.97
N GLY A 94 20.08 -11.35 -8.31
CA GLY A 94 21.19 -10.81 -9.09
C GLY A 94 22.54 -10.91 -8.38
N THR A 95 22.59 -10.80 -7.04
CA THR A 95 23.84 -11.02 -6.28
C THR A 95 24.27 -12.48 -6.31
N ILE A 96 23.32 -13.42 -6.34
CA ILE A 96 23.60 -14.86 -6.52
C ILE A 96 24.16 -15.13 -7.92
N LEU A 97 23.61 -14.50 -8.96
CA LEU A 97 24.11 -14.62 -10.33
C LEU A 97 25.55 -14.09 -10.48
N LEU A 98 25.95 -13.14 -9.64
CA LEU A 98 27.32 -12.63 -9.54
C LEU A 98 28.25 -13.51 -8.69
N GLY A 99 27.76 -14.64 -8.16
CA GLY A 99 28.53 -15.60 -7.36
C GLY A 99 28.55 -15.34 -5.86
N GLY A 100 27.72 -14.42 -5.36
CA GLY A 100 27.57 -14.14 -3.93
C GLY A 100 26.34 -14.76 -3.27
N ASN A 101 26.06 -14.28 -2.06
CA ASN A 101 24.86 -14.63 -1.31
C ASN A 101 23.67 -13.72 -1.68
N PHE A 102 22.46 -14.14 -1.31
CA PHE A 102 21.25 -13.34 -1.50
C PHE A 102 21.35 -11.99 -0.78
N LEU A 103 21.08 -10.89 -1.49
CA LEU A 103 21.19 -9.50 -0.98
C LEU A 103 22.61 -9.10 -0.54
N GLU A 104 23.65 -9.70 -1.10
CA GLU A 104 25.03 -9.27 -0.89
C GLU A 104 25.35 -8.01 -1.72
N TYR A 105 24.81 -6.86 -1.29
CA TYR A 105 24.79 -5.61 -2.07
C TYR A 105 26.17 -5.11 -2.50
N HIS A 106 27.22 -5.40 -1.74
CA HIS A 106 28.60 -4.97 -2.05
C HIS A 106 29.07 -5.46 -3.43
N LEU A 107 28.54 -6.59 -3.93
CA LEU A 107 28.84 -7.08 -5.28
C LEU A 107 28.38 -6.14 -6.40
N TYR A 108 27.42 -5.26 -6.14
CA TYR A 108 27.00 -4.25 -7.11
C TYR A 108 27.89 -3.01 -7.13
N GLU A 109 28.75 -2.80 -6.13
CA GLU A 109 29.59 -1.60 -6.03
C GLU A 109 30.62 -1.49 -7.16
N GLN A 110 30.99 -2.61 -7.78
CA GLN A 110 31.83 -2.63 -8.97
C GLN A 110 31.16 -1.99 -10.20
N PHE A 111 29.83 -1.87 -10.21
CA PHE A 111 29.06 -1.29 -11.31
C PHE A 111 28.51 0.10 -10.98
N VAL A 112 28.11 0.31 -9.72
CA VAL A 112 27.48 1.55 -9.25
C VAL A 112 28.09 1.95 -7.92
N SER A 113 28.65 3.16 -7.83
CA SER A 113 29.16 3.65 -6.54
C SER A 113 28.02 3.78 -5.51
N HIS A 114 28.29 3.41 -4.26
CA HIS A 114 27.30 3.39 -3.17
C HIS A 114 26.08 2.48 -3.43
N ALA A 115 26.24 1.44 -4.26
CA ALA A 115 25.19 0.47 -4.56
C ALA A 115 24.57 -0.17 -3.30
N THR A 116 25.33 -0.31 -2.22
CA THR A 116 24.79 -0.81 -0.95
C THR A 116 23.67 0.07 -0.40
N ALA A 117 23.89 1.39 -0.33
CA ALA A 117 22.88 2.31 0.19
C ALA A 117 21.64 2.34 -0.73
N TYR A 118 21.85 2.55 -2.03
CA TYR A 118 20.75 2.60 -3.00
C TYR A 118 20.02 1.26 -3.13
N GLY A 119 20.72 0.14 -3.01
CA GLY A 119 20.15 -1.19 -3.05
C GLY A 119 19.22 -1.45 -1.87
N ILE A 120 19.63 -1.07 -0.66
CA ILE A 120 18.79 -1.18 0.53
C ILE A 120 17.56 -0.28 0.38
N GLU A 121 17.73 1.00 0.04
CA GLU A 121 16.62 1.95 -0.14
C GLU A 121 15.62 1.46 -1.20
N LEU A 122 16.10 0.93 -2.33
CA LEU A 122 15.26 0.40 -3.40
C LEU A 122 14.48 -0.85 -2.95
N VAL A 123 15.12 -1.75 -2.20
CA VAL A 123 14.44 -2.89 -1.59
C VAL A 123 13.37 -2.43 -0.60
N GLU A 124 13.67 -1.42 0.23
CA GLU A 124 12.72 -0.86 1.18
C GLU A 124 11.51 -0.22 0.48
N LEU A 125 11.70 0.51 -0.61
CA LEU A 125 10.60 1.02 -1.43
C LEU A 125 9.74 -0.10 -2.01
N GLY A 126 10.38 -1.18 -2.50
CA GLY A 126 9.67 -2.36 -2.99
C GLY A 126 8.81 -3.01 -1.92
N ILE A 127 9.37 -3.21 -0.72
CA ILE A 127 8.64 -3.72 0.45
C ILE A 127 7.50 -2.76 0.84
N GLY A 128 7.74 -1.45 0.82
CA GLY A 128 6.72 -0.45 1.11
C GLY A 128 5.55 -0.49 0.13
N GLY A 129 5.82 -0.67 -1.16
CA GLY A 129 4.79 -0.89 -2.18
C GLY A 129 3.95 -2.14 -1.91
N ILE A 130 4.58 -3.26 -1.54
CA ILE A 130 3.87 -4.49 -1.15
C ILE A 130 2.97 -4.24 0.06
N VAL A 131 3.52 -3.65 1.12
CA VAL A 131 2.80 -3.46 2.38
C VAL A 131 1.63 -2.49 2.21
N ALA A 132 1.83 -1.38 1.50
CA ALA A 132 0.74 -0.46 1.16
C ALA A 132 -0.38 -1.18 0.39
N SER A 133 0.00 -1.99 -0.61
CA SER A 133 -0.97 -2.72 -1.43
C SER A 133 -1.77 -3.74 -0.64
N VAL A 134 -1.11 -4.50 0.24
CA VAL A 134 -1.78 -5.45 1.14
C VAL A 134 -2.69 -4.73 2.13
N ALA A 135 -2.23 -3.62 2.73
CA ALA A 135 -3.04 -2.84 3.67
C ALA A 135 -4.31 -2.29 3.00
N ILE A 136 -4.18 -1.73 1.80
CA ILE A 136 -5.30 -1.23 1.00
C ILE A 136 -6.26 -2.37 0.63
N GLY A 137 -5.72 -3.50 0.16
CA GLY A 137 -6.51 -4.67 -0.20
C GLY A 137 -7.31 -5.24 0.98
N LEU A 138 -6.66 -5.39 2.14
CA LEU A 138 -7.30 -5.84 3.38
C LEU A 138 -8.37 -4.85 3.84
N PHE A 139 -8.11 -3.55 3.75
CA PHE A 139 -9.10 -2.52 4.11
C PHE A 139 -10.38 -2.67 3.28
N PHE A 140 -10.26 -2.75 1.95
CA PHE A 140 -11.45 -2.90 1.09
C PHE A 140 -12.12 -4.27 1.21
N LEU A 141 -11.35 -5.33 1.45
CA LEU A 141 -11.89 -6.66 1.73
C LEU A 141 -12.76 -6.66 2.99
N LEU A 142 -12.26 -6.04 4.07
CA LEU A 142 -12.99 -5.91 5.32
C LEU A 142 -14.22 -5.00 5.17
N ALA A 143 -14.08 -3.91 4.42
CA ALA A 143 -15.16 -2.97 4.19
C ALA A 143 -16.32 -3.56 3.36
N ALA A 144 -16.03 -4.51 2.45
CA ALA A 144 -17.05 -5.18 1.66
C ALA A 144 -17.93 -6.15 2.50
N GLY A 145 -17.44 -6.61 3.65
CA GLY A 145 -18.12 -7.60 4.49
C GLY A 145 -18.15 -9.01 3.88
N PHE A 146 -18.49 -10.03 4.70
CA PHE A 146 -18.48 -11.45 4.30
C PHE A 146 -19.75 -11.90 3.54
N GLY A 147 -20.51 -10.97 2.94
CA GLY A 147 -21.86 -11.22 2.40
C GLY A 147 -21.93 -12.13 1.16
N HIS A 148 -20.81 -12.59 0.59
CA HIS A 148 -20.79 -13.44 -0.60
C HIS A 148 -20.64 -14.94 -0.30
N ALA A 149 -20.62 -15.34 0.97
CA ALA A 149 -20.47 -16.75 1.37
C ALA A 149 -21.80 -17.48 1.66
N VAL A 150 -22.96 -16.84 1.51
CA VAL A 150 -24.26 -17.38 1.95
C VAL A 150 -25.30 -17.55 0.83
N ASP A 151 -25.10 -16.97 -0.36
CA ASP A 151 -26.01 -17.15 -1.50
C ASP A 151 -25.45 -18.17 -2.51
N SER A 152 -25.39 -19.44 -2.11
CA SER A 152 -25.52 -20.53 -3.08
C SER A 152 -27.03 -20.77 -3.25
N PRO A 153 -27.62 -20.52 -4.43
CA PRO A 153 -29.01 -20.85 -4.66
C PRO A 153 -29.15 -22.36 -4.53
N GLU A 154 -29.98 -22.82 -3.59
CA GLU A 154 -30.48 -24.19 -3.62
C GLU A 154 -31.19 -24.38 -4.95
N ASP A 155 -30.79 -25.43 -5.67
CA ASP A 155 -31.46 -25.88 -6.87
C ASP A 155 -32.86 -26.38 -6.50
N GLU A 156 -33.88 -25.53 -6.71
CA GLU A 156 -35.28 -25.95 -6.65
C GLU A 156 -35.52 -27.08 -7.66
N SER A 157 -35.74 -28.29 -7.13
CA SER A 157 -36.07 -29.52 -7.86
C SER A 157 -37.58 -29.73 -8.02
#